data_AF-A0A1I7VUA2-F1
#
_entry.id   AF-A0A1I7VUA2-F1
#
_cell.length_a   1.000
_cell.length_b   1.000
_cell.length_c   1.000
_cell.angle_alpha   90.00
_cell.angle_beta   90.00
_cell.angle_gamma   90.00
#
_symmetry.space_group_name_H-M   'P 1'
#
loop_
_entity.id
_entity.type
_entity.pdbx_description
1 polymer ?
#
loop_
_entity_poly.entity_id
_entity_poly.type
_entity_poly.pdbx_seq_one_letter_code
_entity_poly.pdbx_strand_id
1 'polypeptide(L)'
;MRQKEKLGQTVRLEFGDGVMDIQASIPKSHDGQVDRMDILKDGKITKYGRERYGGRLSFRNGTLIIKDLTASDTVSYFYFFQGDPKKPAAIDLILE
;
A
#
# COMPACT_ATOMS: atom_id res chain seq x y z
N MET A 1 11.08 -5.06 0.03
CA MET A 1 10.74 -6.50 0.11
C MET A 1 9.85 -6.84 -1.06
N ARG A 2 9.93 -8.05 -1.64
CA ARG A 2 8.99 -8.49 -2.69
C ARG A 2 8.04 -9.54 -2.13
N GLN A 3 6.75 -9.41 -2.41
CA GLN A 3 5.71 -10.35 -2.02
C GLN A 3 4.95 -10.80 -3.27
N LYS A 4 4.92 -12.12 -3.51
CA LYS A 4 4.26 -12.74 -4.66
C LYS A 4 2.87 -13.22 -4.27
N GLU A 5 1.88 -12.89 -5.08
CA GLU A 5 0.48 -13.17 -4.78
C GLU A 5 -0.32 -13.50 -6.06
N LYS A 6 -1.39 -14.30 -5.94
CA LYS A 6 -2.34 -14.62 -7.00
C LYS A 6 -3.50 -13.64 -7.05
N LEU A 7 -4.10 -13.48 -8.22
CA LEU A 7 -5.31 -12.68 -8.41
C LEU A 7 -6.50 -13.24 -7.62
N GLY A 8 -7.40 -12.35 -7.18
CA GLY A 8 -8.64 -12.69 -6.50
C GLY A 8 -8.49 -13.05 -5.02
N GLN A 9 -7.28 -13.18 -4.48
CA GLN A 9 -7.11 -13.51 -3.06
C GLN A 9 -7.13 -12.28 -2.16
N THR A 10 -7.32 -12.52 -0.86
CA THR A 10 -7.08 -11.50 0.17
C THR A 10 -5.61 -11.50 0.56
N VAL A 11 -4.93 -10.38 0.31
CA VAL A 11 -3.52 -10.18 0.64
C VAL A 11 -3.38 -9.45 1.96
N ARG A 12 -2.35 -9.83 2.74
CA ARG A 12 -1.92 -9.12 3.95
C ARG A 12 -0.51 -8.60 3.73
N LEU A 13 -0.35 -7.29 3.84
CA LEU A 13 0.94 -6.61 3.77
C LEU A 13 1.29 -6.14 5.19
N GLU A 14 2.34 -6.72 5.76
CA GLU A 14 2.79 -6.44 7.12
C GLU A 14 3.87 -5.35 7.11
N PHE A 15 3.55 -4.18 7.67
CA PHE A 15 4.44 -3.03 7.74
C PHE A 15 5.06 -2.83 9.14
N GLY A 16 4.43 -3.40 10.17
CA GLY A 16 4.88 -3.37 11.57
C GLY A 16 4.09 -2.42 12.48
N ASP A 17 4.05 -2.75 13.77
CA ASP A 17 3.35 -2.01 14.81
C ASP A 17 3.95 -0.60 14.97
N GLY A 18 3.23 0.42 14.52
CA GLY A 18 3.69 1.82 14.52
C GLY A 18 3.67 2.48 13.14
N VAL A 19 3.47 1.70 12.07
CA VAL A 19 3.19 2.28 10.76
C VAL A 19 1.76 2.81 10.74
N MET A 20 1.60 4.08 10.41
CA MET A 20 0.31 4.78 10.32
C MET A 20 0.05 5.37 8.94
N ASP A 21 1.10 5.46 8.12
CA ASP A 21 1.08 6.07 6.80
C ASP A 21 1.58 5.05 5.77
N ILE A 22 0.80 4.87 4.71
CA ILE A 22 1.16 3.98 3.60
C ILE A 22 0.81 4.68 2.29
N GLN A 23 1.78 4.70 1.38
CA GLN A 23 1.64 5.22 0.02
C GLN A 23 1.64 4.07 -0.98
N ALA A 24 0.87 4.18 -2.06
CA ALA A 24 0.95 3.26 -3.19
C ALA A 24 1.45 3.98 -4.44
N SER A 25 2.33 3.34 -5.22
CA SER A 25 2.75 3.88 -6.52
C SER A 25 1.57 4.11 -7.46
N ILE A 26 1.71 5.11 -8.33
CA ILE A 26 0.81 5.37 -9.44
C ILE A 26 1.42 4.76 -10.71
N PRO A 27 0.84 3.70 -11.30
CA PRO A 27 1.44 2.96 -12.43
C PRO A 27 1.68 3.76 -13.73
N LYS A 28 1.24 5.02 -13.79
CA LYS A 28 1.30 5.89 -14.97
C LYS A 28 1.87 7.28 -14.67
N SER A 29 2.56 7.47 -13.56
CA SER A 29 3.23 8.75 -13.29
C SER A 29 4.39 8.95 -14.26
N HIS A 30 4.41 10.09 -14.96
CA HIS A 30 5.55 10.52 -15.77
C HIS A 30 6.56 11.30 -14.92
N ASP A 31 7.79 11.45 -15.42
CA ASP A 31 8.83 12.24 -14.77
C ASP A 31 8.31 13.65 -14.43
N GLY A 32 8.50 14.06 -13.18
CA GLY A 32 8.02 15.34 -12.64
C GLY A 32 6.57 15.33 -12.13
N GLN A 33 5.84 14.21 -12.23
CA GLN A 33 4.54 14.04 -11.57
C GLN A 33 4.67 13.30 -10.23
N VAL A 34 3.64 13.42 -9.40
CA VAL A 34 3.48 12.64 -8.17
C VAL A 34 3.47 11.14 -8.54
N ASP A 35 4.47 10.41 -8.05
CA ASP A 35 4.70 8.99 -8.38
C ASP A 35 4.01 8.01 -7.42
N ARG A 36 3.48 8.52 -6.31
CA ARG A 36 2.80 7.77 -5.26
C ARG A 36 1.80 8.65 -4.50
N MET A 37 0.75 8.05 -3.95
CA MET A 37 -0.18 8.78 -3.08
C MET A 37 -0.54 7.99 -1.82
N ASP A 38 -0.85 8.72 -0.75
CA ASP A 38 -1.29 8.16 0.53
C ASP A 38 -2.60 7.41 0.33
N ILE A 39 -2.59 6.12 0.65
CA ILE A 39 -3.79 5.27 0.73
C ILE A 39 -4.23 5.08 2.18
N LEU A 40 -3.30 5.26 3.12
CA LEU A 40 -3.49 5.31 4.55
C LEU A 40 -2.72 6.52 5.09
N LYS A 41 -3.35 7.33 5.94
CA LYS A 41 -2.73 8.46 6.64
C LYS A 41 -3.26 8.51 8.07
N ASP A 42 -2.38 8.64 9.05
CA ASP A 42 -2.72 8.68 10.47
C ASP A 42 -3.61 7.47 10.88
N GLY A 43 -3.34 6.30 10.30
CA GLY A 43 -4.08 5.06 10.54
C GLY A 43 -5.47 5.00 9.90
N LYS A 44 -5.84 5.98 9.07
CA LYS A 44 -7.14 6.05 8.38
C LYS A 44 -6.98 5.93 6.88
N ILE A 45 -7.86 5.17 6.24
CA ILE A 45 -7.90 5.06 4.77
C ILE A 45 -8.29 6.41 4.19
N THR A 46 -7.44 6.95 3.32
CA THR A 46 -7.62 8.26 2.69
C THR A 46 -8.74 8.23 1.64
N LYS A 47 -9.14 9.41 1.14
CA LYS A 47 -10.08 9.51 0.01
C LYS A 47 -9.55 8.75 -1.21
N TYR A 48 -8.26 8.95 -1.55
CA TYR A 48 -7.63 8.23 -2.65
C TYR A 48 -7.61 6.72 -2.44
N GLY A 49 -7.27 6.25 -1.23
CA GLY A 49 -7.32 4.82 -0.91
C GLY A 49 -8.72 4.23 -1.13
N ARG A 50 -9.77 4.95 -0.73
CA ARG A 50 -11.16 4.53 -0.98
C ARG A 50 -11.52 4.55 -2.47
N GLU A 51 -11.09 5.54 -3.22
CA GLU A 51 -11.38 5.62 -4.66
C GLU A 51 -10.66 4.53 -5.45
N ARG A 52 -9.39 4.27 -5.13
CA ARG A 52 -8.57 3.28 -5.82
C ARG A 52 -8.98 1.85 -5.53
N TYR A 53 -9.28 1.53 -4.27
CA TYR A 53 -9.53 0.15 -3.85
C TYR A 53 -10.99 -0.13 -3.49
N GLY A 54 -11.85 0.90 -3.41
CA GLY A 54 -13.22 0.76 -2.96
C GLY A 54 -13.29 0.29 -1.50
N GLY A 55 -14.21 -0.65 -1.23
CA GLY A 55 -14.37 -1.30 0.07
C GLY A 55 -13.39 -2.45 0.35
N ARG A 56 -12.37 -2.66 -0.51
CA ARG A 56 -11.44 -3.80 -0.40
C ARG A 56 -10.31 -3.58 0.59
N LEU A 57 -10.03 -2.33 0.98
CA LEU A 57 -8.99 -2.01 1.96
C LEU A 57 -9.49 -2.07 3.40
N SER A 58 -8.67 -2.65 4.26
CA SER A 58 -8.76 -2.45 5.71
C SER A 58 -7.35 -2.39 6.30
N PHE A 59 -7.21 -1.71 7.44
CA PHE A 59 -5.93 -1.56 8.11
C PHE A 59 -6.10 -1.81 9.60
N ARG A 60 -5.21 -2.62 10.18
CA ARG A 60 -5.19 -2.93 11.61
C ARG A 60 -3.78 -3.34 12.04
N ASN A 61 -3.30 -2.76 13.14
CA ASN A 61 -2.03 -3.14 13.79
C ASN A 61 -0.88 -3.30 12.79
N GLY A 62 -0.56 -2.24 12.03
CA GLY A 62 0.56 -2.29 11.07
C GLY A 62 0.32 -3.18 9.84
N THR A 63 -0.86 -3.78 9.68
CA THR A 63 -1.17 -4.68 8.57
C THR A 63 -2.23 -4.06 7.66
N LEU A 64 -1.89 -3.89 6.38
CA LEU A 64 -2.86 -3.54 5.34
C LEU A 64 -3.42 -4.84 4.75
N ILE A 65 -4.74 -4.90 4.64
CA ILE A 65 -5.45 -6.02 4.03
C ILE A 65 -6.11 -5.52 2.76
N ILE A 66 -5.82 -6.18 1.64
CA ILE A 66 -6.41 -5.92 0.33
C ILE A 66 -7.21 -7.15 -0.06
N LYS A 67 -8.54 -7.03 -0.07
CA LYS A 67 -9.44 -8.09 -0.56
C LYS A 67 -9.46 -8.13 -2.08
N ASP A 68 -9.73 -9.30 -2.63
CA ASP A 68 -9.94 -9.54 -4.06
C ASP A 68 -8.85 -8.86 -4.92
N LEU A 69 -7.60 -9.30 -4.74
CA LEU A 69 -6.43 -8.69 -5.37
C LEU A 69 -6.60 -8.59 -6.90
N THR A 70 -6.32 -7.42 -7.44
CA THR A 70 -6.38 -7.15 -8.88
C THR A 70 -5.00 -6.81 -9.43
N ALA A 71 -4.83 -6.90 -10.75
CA ALA A 71 -3.58 -6.50 -11.41
C ALA A 71 -3.25 -5.00 -11.22
N SER A 72 -4.21 -4.14 -10.92
CA SER A 72 -3.94 -2.73 -10.60
C SER A 72 -3.39 -2.50 -9.19
N ASP A 73 -3.49 -3.50 -8.30
CA ASP A 73 -2.99 -3.44 -6.94
C ASP A 73 -1.51 -3.89 -6.84
N THR A 74 -0.96 -4.48 -7.90
CA THR A 74 0.42 -4.99 -7.94
C THR A 74 1.40 -3.84 -8.20
N VAL A 75 1.65 -3.09 -7.13
CA VAL A 75 2.51 -1.91 -7.11
C VAL A 75 3.42 -1.95 -5.89
N SER A 76 4.33 -0.98 -5.79
CA SER A 76 5.10 -0.74 -4.57
C SER A 76 4.26 0.03 -3.55
N TYR A 77 4.30 -0.44 -2.31
CA TYR A 77 3.70 0.20 -1.14
C TYR A 77 4.81 0.74 -0.25
N PHE A 78 4.86 2.05 -0.05
CA PHE A 78 5.89 2.74 0.71
C PHE A 78 5.40 3.13 2.08
N TYR A 79 6.33 3.12 3.04
CA TYR A 79 6.08 3.48 4.42
C TYR A 79 7.38 3.92 5.09
N PHE A 80 7.25 4.53 6.26
CA PHE A 80 8.37 4.83 7.14
C PHE A 80 8.34 3.86 8.32
N PHE A 81 9.43 3.14 8.55
CA PHE A 81 9.51 2.18 9.65
C PHE A 81 9.36 2.93 10.98
N GLN A 82 8.37 2.55 11.79
CA GLN A 82 7.98 3.26 13.02
C GLN A 82 7.68 4.76 12.82
N GLY A 83 7.28 5.16 11.61
CA GLY A 83 7.03 6.56 11.27
C GLY A 83 8.29 7.43 11.14
N ASP A 84 9.50 6.86 11.17
CA ASP A 84 10.76 7.60 11.04
C ASP A 84 11.05 7.94 9.56
N PRO A 85 10.98 9.22 9.15
CA PRO A 85 11.22 9.62 7.76
C PRO A 85 12.62 9.27 7.24
N LYS A 86 13.57 9.02 8.14
CA LYS A 86 14.95 8.59 7.80
C LYS A 86 15.05 7.09 7.52
N LYS A 87 13.96 6.34 7.74
CA LYS A 87 13.89 4.88 7.51
C LYS A 87 12.78 4.54 6.52
N PRO A 88 12.91 4.98 5.25
CA PRO A 88 11.97 4.59 4.21
C PRO A 88 12.07 3.08 3.94
N ALA A 89 10.93 2.46 3.69
CA ALA A 89 10.83 1.07 3.32
C ALA A 89 9.71 0.88 2.29
N ALA A 90 9.75 -0.26 1.59
CA ALA A 90 8.75 -0.60 0.59
C ALA A 90 8.47 -2.10 0.52
N ILE A 91 7.23 -2.44 0.20
CA ILE A 91 6.80 -3.78 -0.20
C ILE A 91 6.35 -3.72 -1.65
N ASP A 92 7.04 -4.45 -2.53
CA ASP A 92 6.67 -4.63 -3.93
C ASP A 92 5.71 -5.82 -4.01
N LEU A 93 4.45 -5.55 -4.31
CA LEU A 93 3.45 -6.58 -4.54
C LEU A 93 3.45 -6.97 -6.02
N ILE A 94 3.78 -8.22 -6.31
CA ILE A 94 3.87 -8.75 -7.67
C ILE A 94 2.98 -9.98 -7.82
N LEU A 95 2.52 -10.24 -9.05
CA LEU A 95 1.78 -11.48 -9.33
C LEU A 95 2.73 -12.67 -9.39
N GLU A 96 2.26 -13.82 -8.91
CA GLU A 96 2.86 -15.13 -9.18
C GLU A 96 2.62 -15.59 -10.62
#